data_AF-A0A2R5F9N0-F1
#
_entry.id   AF-A0A2R5F9N0-F1
#
_cell.length_a   1.000
_cell.length_b   1.000
_cell.length_c   1.000
_cell.angle_alpha   90.00
_cell.angle_beta   90.00
_cell.angle_gamma   90.00
#
_symmetry.space_group_name_H-M   'P 1'
#
loop_
_entity.id
_entity.type
_entity.pdbx_description
1 polymer ?
#
loop_
_entity_poly.entity_id
_entity_poly.type
_entity_poly.pdbx_seq_one_letter_code
_entity_poly.pdbx_strand_id
1 'polypeptide(L)' 'MAINLFDKQGTPLDRQRFTWKDMVGKPISKLDDDAFSRVRIILMNGIELDSLRTKQVAIR' A
#
# COMPACT_ATOMS: atom_id res chain seq x y z
N MET A 1 3.32 -8.30 17.92
CA MET A 1 4.79 -8.34 17.70
C MET A 1 5.30 -6.90 17.70
N ALA A 2 5.95 -6.47 18.77
CA ALA A 2 6.50 -5.11 18.84
C ALA A 2 7.88 -5.09 18.15
N ILE A 3 8.12 -4.10 17.28
CA ILE A 3 9.40 -3.95 16.61
C ILE A 3 10.43 -3.34 17.58
N ASN A 4 11.55 -4.03 17.81
CA ASN A 4 12.67 -3.49 18.58
C ASN A 4 13.62 -2.75 17.63
N LEU A 5 13.59 -1.42 17.67
CA LEU A 5 14.33 -0.55 16.74
C LEU A 5 15.85 -0.59 16.93
N PHE A 6 16.34 -1.04 18.08
CA PHE A 6 17.77 -1.01 18.44
C PHE A 6 18.50 -2.32 18.20
N ASP A 7 17.77 -3.38 17.86
CA ASP A 7 18.32 -4.74 17.71
C ASP A 7 18.96 -4.98 16.32
N LYS A 8 18.71 -4.07 15.36
CA LYS A 8 19.17 -4.19 13.97
C LYS A 8 20.28 -3.17 13.68
N GLN A 9 21.38 -3.64 13.10
CA GLN A 9 22.41 -2.76 12.57
C GLN A 9 21.83 -1.92 11.41
N GLY A 10 22.08 -0.60 11.42
CA GLY A 10 21.61 0.32 10.39
C GLY A 10 22.21 0.04 9.01
N THR A 11 21.62 0.63 7.97
CA THR A 11 22.13 0.53 6.58
C THR A 11 23.16 1.64 6.33
N PRO A 12 24.36 1.35 5.79
CA PRO A 12 25.33 2.38 5.38
C PRO A 12 24.71 3.41 4.41
N LEU A 13 25.12 4.69 4.52
CA LEU A 13 24.47 5.82 3.82
C LEU A 13 24.48 5.67 2.28
N ASP A 14 25.53 5.08 1.73
CA ASP A 14 25.66 4.77 0.30
C ASP A 14 24.62 3.76 -0.20
N ARG A 15 24.08 2.94 0.71
CA ARG A 15 23.07 1.90 0.45
C ARG A 15 21.66 2.33 0.86
N GLN A 16 21.49 3.51 1.46
CA GLN A 16 20.17 4.09 1.78
C GLN A 16 19.54 4.81 0.57
N ARG A 17 19.63 4.20 -0.60
CA ARG A 17 19.03 4.73 -1.84
C ARG A 17 17.94 3.79 -2.30
N PHE A 18 16.76 4.34 -2.51
CA PHE A 18 15.63 3.62 -3.07
C PHE A 18 15.13 4.36 -4.29
N THR A 19 14.83 3.62 -5.35
CA THR A 19 14.04 4.15 -6.45
C THR A 19 12.55 4.01 -6.12
N TRP A 20 11.71 4.76 -6.82
CA TRP A 20 10.26 4.58 -6.72
C TRP A 20 9.82 3.14 -6.98
N LYS A 21 10.53 2.45 -7.89
CA LYS A 21 10.28 1.05 -8.23
C LYS A 21 10.58 0.10 -7.07
N ASP A 22 11.55 0.45 -6.21
CA ASP A 22 11.92 -0.33 -5.03
C ASP A 22 10.96 -0.09 -3.86
N MET A 23 10.32 1.08 -3.82
CA MET A 23 9.36 1.46 -2.77
C MET A 23 7.94 0.98 -3.05
N VAL A 24 7.54 0.92 -4.32
CA VAL A 24 6.19 0.48 -4.69
C VAL A 24 6.04 -1.02 -4.44
N GLY A 25 5.09 -1.36 -3.56
CA GLY A 25 4.67 -2.75 -3.34
C GLY A 25 4.00 -3.37 -4.56
N LYS A 26 3.77 -4.69 -4.52
CA LYS A 26 2.96 -5.36 -5.56
C LYS A 26 1.58 -4.69 -5.65
N PRO A 27 1.00 -4.55 -6.86
CA PRO A 27 -0.38 -4.13 -6.99
C PRO A 27 -1.29 -5.00 -6.13
N ILE A 28 -2.27 -4.37 -5.48
CA ILE A 28 -3.26 -5.10 -4.66
C ILE A 28 -4.00 -6.12 -5.52
N SER A 29 -4.17 -7.34 -5.00
CA SER A 29 -5.00 -8.36 -5.64
C SER A 29 -6.44 -8.16 -5.20
N LYS A 30 -7.35 -7.90 -6.15
CA LYS A 30 -8.79 -7.78 -5.82
C LYS A 30 -9.41 -9.10 -5.33
N LEU A 31 -8.75 -10.23 -5.57
CA LEU A 31 -9.21 -11.57 -5.22
C LEU A 31 -8.66 -12.04 -3.87
N ASP A 32 -7.44 -11.63 -3.52
CA ASP A 32 -6.71 -12.16 -2.36
C ASP A 32 -6.62 -11.18 -1.19
N ASP A 33 -7.03 -9.92 -1.36
CA ASP A 33 -6.91 -8.89 -0.33
C ASP A 33 -8.09 -8.94 0.67
N ASP A 34 -7.76 -8.87 1.96
CA ASP A 34 -8.72 -9.00 3.05
C ASP A 34 -9.65 -7.79 3.12
N ALA A 35 -10.96 -8.03 3.13
CA ALA A 35 -12.00 -6.99 3.15
C ALA A 35 -11.95 -6.09 4.40
N PHE A 36 -11.25 -6.50 5.45
CA PHE A 36 -11.16 -5.77 6.73
C PHE A 36 -9.92 -4.87 6.87
N SER A 37 -8.97 -4.94 5.94
CA SER A 37 -7.85 -4.00 5.90
C SER A 37 -8.30 -2.66 5.32
N ARG A 38 -8.75 -1.74 6.18
CA ARG A 38 -9.14 -0.38 5.75
C ARG A 38 -7.92 0.43 5.36
N VAL A 39 -7.55 0.37 4.09
CA VAL A 39 -6.53 1.23 3.48
C VAL A 39 -7.21 2.24 2.57
N ARG A 40 -6.85 3.52 2.69
CA ARG A 40 -7.31 4.56 1.77
C ARG A 40 -6.45 4.52 0.52
N ILE A 41 -7.02 4.10 -0.61
CA ILE A 41 -6.30 3.88 -1.87
C ILE A 41 -6.69 4.96 -2.87
N ILE A 42 -5.71 5.79 -3.23
CA ILE A 42 -5.83 6.80 -4.29
C ILE A 42 -5.20 6.21 -5.55
N LEU A 43 -6.00 6.09 -6.62
CA LEU A 43 -5.55 5.61 -7.91
C LEU A 43 -4.71 6.69 -8.63
N MET A 44 -3.96 6.30 -9.66
CA MET A 44 -3.13 7.22 -10.45
C MET A 44 -3.90 8.36 -11.11
N ASN A 45 -5.22 8.22 -11.29
CA ASN A 45 -6.11 9.26 -11.79
C ASN A 45 -6.67 10.18 -10.69
N GLY A 46 -6.18 10.05 -9.45
CA GLY A 46 -6.60 10.85 -8.30
C GLY A 46 -7.93 10.43 -7.66
N ILE A 47 -8.56 9.36 -8.15
CA ILE A 47 -9.85 8.89 -7.63
C ILE A 47 -9.63 7.86 -6.53
N GLU A 48 -10.40 7.99 -5.46
CA GLU A 48 -10.42 7.01 -4.37
C GLU A 48 -11.13 5.71 -4.80
N LEU A 49 -10.49 4.57 -4.54
CA LEU A 49 -11.02 3.26 -4.93
C LEU A 49 -12.39 2.98 -4.27
N ASP A 50 -12.60 3.44 -3.04
CA ASP A 50 -13.86 3.25 -2.31
C ASP A 50 -15.03 4.03 -2.95
N SER A 51 -14.74 5.20 -3.52
CA SER A 51 -15.72 5.97 -4.30
C SER A 51 -16.17 5.22 -5.56
N LEU A 52 -15.29 4.44 -6.20
CA LEU A 52 -15.65 3.60 -7.35
C LEU A 52 -16.44 2.36 -6.94
N ARG A 53 -16.10 1.70 -5.83
CA ARG A 53 -16.85 0.55 -5.30
C ARG A 53 -18.27 0.94 -4.90
N THR A 54 -18.43 2.07 -4.22
CA THR A 54 -19.76 2.57 -3.81
C THR A 54 -20.64 2.84 -5.02
N LYS A 55 -20.09 3.43 -6.10
CA LYS A 55 -20.83 3.62 -7.36
C LYS A 55 -21.24 2.30 -8.00
N GLN A 56 -20.39 1.27 -7.99
CA GLN A 56 -20.75 -0.06 -8.53
C GLN A 56 -21.84 -0.76 -7.72
N VAL A 57 -21.88 -0.58 -6.40
CA VAL A 57 -22.95 -1.12 -5.55
C VAL A 57 -24.26 -0.37 -5.78
N ALA A 58 -24.23 0.96 -5.89
CA ALA A 58 -25.42 1.78 -6.10
C ALA A 58 -26.06 1.66 -7.50
N ILE A 59 -25.33 1.11 -8.48
CA ILE A 59 -25.82 0.87 -9.86
C ILE A 59 -26.35 -0.58 -10.01
N ARG A 60 -26.11 -1.47 -9.04
CA ARG A 60 -26.76 -2.78 -8.96
C ARG A 60 -28.12 -2.68 -8.28
#